data_AF-A0AA51BBA8-F1
#
_entry.id   AF-A0AA51BBA8-F1
#
_cell.length_a   1.000
_cell.length_b   1.000
_cell.length_c   1.000
_cell.angle_alpha   90.00
_cell.angle_beta   90.00
_cell.angle_gamma   90.00
#
_symmetry.space_group_name_H-M   'P 1'
#
loop_
_entity.id
_entity.type
_entity.pdbx_description
1 polymer ?
#
loop_
_entity_poly.entity_id
_entity_poly.type
_entity_poly.pdbx_seq_one_letter_code
_entity_poly.pdbx_strand_id
1 'polypeptide(L)' 'DPFFLPMQQVDKGAIRFVLSGANIMCPGLTSPGARMSSVEKGSVVAVMAEGKEHALAVGMTSLSTND' A
#
# COMPACT_ATOMS: atom_id res chain seq x y z
N ASP A 1 -14.96 9.30 7.74
CA ASP A 1 -13.52 9.57 7.85
C ASP A 1 -13.03 9.56 9.29
N PRO A 2 -12.42 8.45 9.75
CA PRO A 2 -11.65 8.46 10.99
C PRO A 2 -10.18 8.00 10.83
N PHE A 3 -9.57 8.10 9.64
CA PHE A 3 -8.21 7.59 9.40
C PHE A 3 -7.22 8.72 9.04
N PHE A 4 -6.03 8.70 9.66
CA PHE A 4 -5.01 9.74 9.51
C PHE A 4 -4.27 9.72 8.16
N LEU A 5 -4.21 8.57 7.49
CA LEU A 5 -3.47 8.38 6.24
C LEU A 5 -4.33 7.66 5.20
N PRO A 6 -4.20 8.00 3.90
CA PRO A 6 -4.75 7.19 2.82
C PRO A 6 -4.13 5.79 2.81
N MET A 7 -4.94 4.78 2.48
CA MET A 7 -4.56 3.38 2.57
C MET A 7 -4.21 2.81 1.19
N GLN A 8 -3.12 2.05 1.13
CA GLN A 8 -2.70 1.25 -0.02
C GLN A 8 -2.63 -0.21 0.41
N GLN A 9 -3.52 -1.07 -0.10
CA GLN A 9 -3.58 -2.48 0.25
C GLN A 9 -2.80 -3.32 -0.77
N VAL A 10 -1.83 -4.09 -0.27
CA VAL A 10 -1.15 -5.13 -1.06
C VAL A 10 -1.86 -6.48 -0.93
N ASP A 11 -1.60 -7.38 -1.88
CA ASP A 11 -2.05 -8.77 -1.79
C ASP A 11 -1.30 -9.59 -0.71
N LYS A 12 -1.76 -10.82 -0.51
CA LYS A 12 -1.15 -11.77 0.44
C LYS A 12 0.30 -12.13 0.13
N GLY A 13 0.70 -12.15 -1.15
CA GLY A 13 2.05 -12.52 -1.58
C GLY A 13 3.10 -11.49 -1.18
N ALA A 14 2.71 -10.21 -1.15
CA ALA A 14 3.59 -9.11 -0.79
C ALA A 14 3.89 -9.00 0.73
N ILE A 15 3.05 -9.56 1.61
CA ILE A 15 3.12 -9.36 3.07
C ILE A 15 4.51 -9.64 3.64
N ARG A 16 5.12 -10.78 3.27
CA ARG A 16 6.45 -11.17 3.78
C ARG A 16 7.53 -10.17 3.37
N PHE A 17 7.47 -9.66 2.15
CA PHE A 17 8.44 -8.71 1.62
C PHE A 17 8.31 -7.35 2.30
N VAL A 18 7.08 -6.86 2.49
CA VAL A 18 6.81 -5.60 3.20
C VAL A 18 7.34 -5.66 4.64
N LEU A 19 7.06 -6.73 5.37
CA LEU A 19 7.57 -6.93 6.73
C LEU A 19 9.09 -7.12 6.79
N SER A 20 9.73 -7.43 5.66
CA SER A 20 11.19 -7.48 5.53
C SER A 20 11.80 -6.13 5.10
N GLY A 21 10.99 -5.06 4.99
CA GLY A 21 11.41 -3.71 4.61
C GLY A 21 11.60 -3.50 3.10
N ALA A 22 11.09 -4.40 2.25
CA ALA A 22 11.17 -4.23 0.81
C ALA A 22 10.22 -3.13 0.32
N ASN A 23 10.62 -2.44 -0.75
CA ASN A 23 9.73 -1.51 -1.45
C ASN A 23 8.57 -2.28 -2.11
N ILE A 24 7.43 -1.61 -2.22
CA ILE A 24 6.25 -2.14 -2.89
C ILE A 24 6.31 -1.71 -4.35
N MET A 25 6.32 -2.69 -5.26
CA MET A 25 6.34 -2.46 -6.70
C MET A 25 4.91 -2.44 -7.24
N CYS A 26 4.66 -1.76 -8.37
CA CYS A 26 3.32 -1.57 -8.93
C CYS A 26 2.49 -2.88 -9.04
N PRO A 27 3.04 -4.04 -9.47
CA PRO A 27 2.28 -5.29 -9.50
C PRO A 27 1.70 -5.74 -8.16
N GLY A 28 2.33 -5.36 -7.03
CA GLY A 28 1.83 -5.64 -5.69
C GLY A 28 0.64 -4.75 -5.27
N LEU A 29 0.35 -3.70 -6.04
CA LEU A 29 -0.77 -2.77 -5.83
C LEU A 29 -1.84 -2.84 -6.93
N THR A 30 -1.57 -3.56 -8.03
CA THR A 30 -2.51 -3.76 -9.15
C THR A 30 -2.98 -5.20 -9.30
N SER A 31 -2.64 -6.08 -8.36
CA SER A 31 -3.14 -7.44 -8.31
C SER A 31 -4.61 -7.51 -7.87
N PRO A 32 -5.35 -8.62 -8.09
CA PRO A 32 -6.77 -8.72 -7.76
C PRO A 32 -7.12 -8.50 -6.27
N GLY A 33 -6.17 -8.77 -5.37
CA GLY A 33 -6.32 -8.57 -3.93
C GLY A 33 -5.91 -7.17 -3.44
N ALA A 34 -5.35 -6.34 -4.32
CA ALA A 34 -4.89 -5.00 -4.00
C ALA A 34 -6.02 -3.97 -4.08
N ARG A 35 -5.88 -2.88 -3.33
CA ARG A 35 -6.80 -1.75 -3.33
C ARG A 35 -6.01 -0.46 -3.16
N MET A 36 -6.23 0.50 -4.06
CA MET A 36 -5.51 1.77 -4.02
C MET A 36 -6.46 2.93 -3.69
N SER A 37 -6.02 3.78 -2.76
CA SER A 37 -6.59 5.13 -2.62
C SER A 37 -5.94 6.03 -3.67
N SER A 38 -6.68 6.97 -4.25
CA SER A 38 -6.12 7.96 -5.17
C SER A 38 -5.22 8.95 -4.41
N VAL A 39 -3.95 8.99 -4.78
CA VAL A 39 -2.94 9.86 -4.16
C VAL A 39 -1.94 10.37 -5.20
N GLU A 40 -1.38 11.55 -4.93
CA GLU A 40 -0.29 12.11 -5.72
C GLU A 40 1.06 11.46 -5.36
N LYS A 41 2.05 11.60 -6.25
CA LYS A 41 3.43 11.22 -5.96
C LYS A 41 3.96 11.99 -4.72
N GLY A 42 4.68 11.29 -3.84
CA GLY A 42 5.23 11.85 -2.61
C GLY A 42 4.25 11.85 -1.42
N SER A 43 3.04 11.30 -1.59
CA SER A 43 2.06 11.20 -0.51
C SER A 43 2.48 10.16 0.52
N VAL A 44 2.31 10.48 1.81
CA VAL A 44 2.48 9.51 2.90
C VAL A 44 1.24 8.63 2.98
N VAL A 45 1.43 7.31 3.00
CA VAL A 45 0.36 6.32 2.95
C VAL A 45 0.53 5.25 4.04
N ALA A 46 -0.58 4.70 4.51
CA ALA A 46 -0.59 3.48 5.30
C ALA A 46 -0.60 2.26 4.36
N VAL A 47 0.33 1.33 4.56
CA VAL A 47 0.40 0.07 3.81
C VAL A 47 -0.43 -0.98 4.53
N MET A 48 -1.54 -1.36 3.93
CA MET A 48 -2.45 -2.40 4.39
C MET A 48 -2.17 -3.72 3.66
N ALA A 49 -2.76 -4.82 4.13
CA ALA A 49 -2.69 -6.09 3.42
C ALA A 49 -4.02 -6.83 3.43
N GLU A 50 -4.27 -7.58 2.36
CA GLU A 50 -5.47 -8.40 2.22
C GLU A 50 -5.65 -9.36 3.42
N GLY A 51 -6.78 -9.23 4.11
CA GLY A 51 -7.11 -10.04 5.28
C GLY A 51 -6.37 -9.65 6.57
N LYS A 52 -5.78 -8.46 6.63
CA LYS A 52 -5.18 -7.87 7.83
C LYS A 52 -5.91 -6.59 8.22
N GLU A 53 -6.15 -6.43 9.52
CA GLU A 53 -6.83 -5.26 10.08
C GLU A 53 -5.90 -4.06 10.25
N HIS A 54 -4.65 -4.31 10.67
CA HIS A 54 -3.67 -3.27 10.97
C HIS A 54 -2.72 -3.03 9.80
N ALA A 55 -2.23 -1.80 9.69
CA ALA A 55 -1.18 -1.45 8.74
C ALA A 55 0.10 -2.26 9.02
N LEU A 56 0.75 -2.72 7.95
CA LEU A 56 2.03 -3.41 8.01
C LEU A 56 3.20 -2.43 8.06
N ALA A 57 3.05 -1.26 7.42
CA ALA A 57 4.06 -0.24 7.31
C ALA A 57 3.44 1.13 7.00
N VAL A 58 4.27 2.18 7.08
CA VAL A 58 4.00 3.50 6.52
C VAL A 58 5.02 3.75 5.42
N GLY A 59 4.58 4.28 4.29
CA GLY A 59 5.43 4.54 3.13
C GLY A 59 5.14 5.89 2.48
N MET A 60 6.00 6.27 1.53
CA MET A 60 5.82 7.44 0.66
C MET A 60 5.73 6.97 -0.78
N THR A 61 4.74 7.45 -1.55
CA THR A 61 4.56 7.03 -2.94
C THR A 61 5.66 7.59 -3.84
N SER A 62 6.21 6.75 -4.71
CA SER A 62 7.19 7.15 -5.74
C SER A 62 6.53 7.53 -7.08
N LEU A 63 5.26 7.16 -7.26
CA LEU A 63 4.39 7.43 -8.41
C LEU A 63 3.01 7.87 -7.92
N SER A 64 2.23 8.58 -8.74
CA SER A 64 0.82 8.80 -8.44
C SER A 64 0.03 7.51 -8.68
N THR A 65 -1.20 7.43 -8.17
CA THR A 65 -2.07 6.26 -8.43
C THR A 65 -2.48 6.12 -9.90
N ASN A 66 -2.39 7.21 -10.68
CA ASN A 66 -2.85 7.24 -12.07
C ASN A 66 -1.72 7.02 -13.09
N ASP A 67 -0.46 6.93 -12.63
CA ASP A 67 0.71 6.60 -13.47
C ASP A 67 0.91 5.08 -13.56
#